data_AF-A0A6F9AIL7-F1
#
_entry.id   AF-A0A6F9AIL7-F1
#
_cell.length_a   1.000
_cell.length_b   1.000
_cell.length_c   1.000
_cell.angle_alpha   90.00
_cell.angle_beta   90.00
_cell.angle_gamma   90.00
#
_symmetry.space_group_name_H-M   'P 1'
#
loop_
_entity.id
_entity.type
_entity.pdbx_description
1 polymer ?
#
loop_
_entity_poly.entity_id
_entity_poly.type
_entity_poly.pdbx_seq_one_letter_code
_entity_poly.pdbx_strand_id
1 'polypeptide(L)' 'ADLSANLQDDSSFFYGVSSQYESSENMIITSSTKVCSFGKQVVEKVETEYARFENGRYVFRIHRSP' A
#
# COMPACT_ATOMS: atom_id res chain seq x y z
N ALA A 1 -0.34 -5.33 15.67
CA ALA A 1 0.87 -4.68 15.16
C ALA A 1 2.01 -5.05 16.07
N ASP A 2 3.15 -5.45 15.51
CA ASP A 2 4.37 -5.63 16.28
C ASP A 2 5.06 -4.27 16.41
N LEU A 3 5.43 -3.89 17.64
CA LEU A 3 6.06 -2.61 17.98
C LEU A 3 7.40 -2.80 18.70
N SER A 4 7.96 -4.01 18.67
CA SER A 4 9.22 -4.36 19.35
C SER A 4 10.49 -3.78 18.69
N ALA A 5 10.35 -2.95 17.66
CA ALA A 5 11.47 -2.30 16.99
C ALA A 5 12.20 -1.33 17.92
N ASN A 6 13.53 -1.41 17.96
CA ASN A 6 14.35 -0.47 18.71
C ASN A 6 14.50 0.84 17.91
N LEU A 7 13.63 1.80 18.22
CA LEU A 7 13.51 3.09 17.54
C LEU A 7 14.37 4.20 18.19
N GLN A 8 15.39 3.84 18.98
CA GLN A 8 16.24 4.82 19.66
C GLN A 8 17.10 5.60 18.63
N ASP A 9 16.67 6.82 18.35
CA ASP A 9 17.42 7.99 17.85
C ASP A 9 18.04 7.97 16.44
N ASP A 10 17.83 6.93 15.63
CA ASP A 10 18.27 6.95 14.23
C ASP A 10 17.19 7.51 13.29
N SER A 11 17.41 8.72 12.79
CA SER A 11 16.55 9.42 11.82
C SER A 11 16.57 8.82 10.39
N SER A 12 17.03 7.58 10.21
CA SER A 12 17.25 6.94 8.90
C SER A 12 16.26 5.82 8.55
N PHE A 13 15.23 5.57 9.37
CA PHE A 13 14.24 4.53 9.10
C PHE A 13 13.29 4.90 7.95
N PHE A 14 13.05 3.93 7.07
CA PHE A 14 11.98 4.00 6.07
C PHE A 14 10.74 3.29 6.58
N TYR A 15 9.64 4.02 6.68
CA TYR A 15 8.31 3.48 6.94
C TYR A 15 7.59 3.38 5.62
N GLY A 16 7.08 2.20 5.29
CA GLY A 16 6.30 2.04 4.08
C GLY A 16 5.46 0.79 4.08
N VAL A 17 4.41 0.85 3.28
CA VAL A 17 3.44 -0.22 3.06
C VAL A 17 3.66 -0.77 1.66
N SER A 18 3.64 -2.09 1.53
CA SER A 18 3.58 -2.75 0.22
C SER A 18 2.34 -3.62 0.17
N SER A 19 1.63 -3.57 -0.94
CA SER A 19 0.48 -4.43 -1.21
C SER A 19 0.55 -4.99 -2.62
N GLN A 20 0.01 -6.19 -2.78
CA GLN A 20 -0.09 -6.88 -4.05
C GLN A 20 -1.51 -7.41 -4.23
N TYR A 21 -2.06 -7.20 -5.42
CA TYR A 21 -3.37 -7.71 -5.83
C TYR A 21 -3.20 -8.51 -7.12
N GLU A 22 -4.12 -9.44 -7.39
CA GLU A 22 -4.18 -10.18 -8.64
C GLU A 22 -5.62 -10.24 -9.20
N SER A 23 -5.72 -10.30 -10.53
CA SER A 23 -6.98 -10.45 -11.26
C SER A 23 -6.78 -11.31 -12.51
N SER A 24 -7.86 -11.93 -12.99
CA SER A 24 -7.92 -12.57 -14.31
C SER A 24 -8.10 -11.56 -15.45
N GLU A 25 -8.50 -10.33 -15.15
CA GLU A 25 -8.81 -9.29 -16.12
C GLU A 25 -7.77 -8.17 -16.14
N ASN A 26 -7.50 -7.64 -17.33
CA ASN A 26 -6.66 -6.47 -17.51
C ASN A 26 -7.48 -5.21 -17.19
N MET A 27 -7.22 -4.60 -16.05
CA MET A 27 -7.91 -3.40 -15.60
C MET A 27 -6.93 -2.37 -15.02
N ILE A 28 -7.42 -1.17 -14.77
CA ILE A 28 -6.76 -0.15 -13.96
C ILE A 28 -7.49 -0.12 -12.62
N ILE A 29 -6.76 -0.25 -11.52
CA ILE A 29 -7.35 -0.20 -10.18
C ILE A 29 -6.99 1.11 -9.49
N THR A 30 -7.87 1.55 -8.59
CA THR A 30 -7.57 2.64 -7.67
C THR A 30 -7.77 2.13 -6.24
N SER A 31 -6.70 2.16 -5.45
CA SER A 31 -6.72 1.85 -4.03
C SER A 31 -6.83 3.14 -3.21
N SER A 32 -7.86 3.24 -2.37
CA SER A 32 -8.04 4.36 -1.44
C SER A 32 -7.82 3.87 -0.01
N THR A 33 -6.78 4.39 0.64
CA THR A 33 -6.45 4.12 2.03
C THR A 33 -6.81 5.33 2.88
N LYS A 34 -7.80 5.18 3.76
CA LYS A 34 -8.29 6.23 4.66
C LYS A 34 -7.87 5.94 6.09
N VAL A 35 -7.18 6.89 6.72
CA VAL A 35 -6.89 6.85 8.15
C VAL A 35 -7.94 7.68 8.88
N CYS A 36 -8.59 7.07 9.86
CA CYS A 36 -9.70 7.66 10.61
C CYS A 36 -9.36 7.76 12.10
N SER A 37 -9.80 8.86 12.72
CA SER A 37 -9.78 9.04 14.18
C SER A 37 -11.21 9.29 14.66
N PHE A 38 -11.69 8.50 15.62
CA PHE A 38 -13.07 8.55 16.12
C PHE A 38 -14.13 8.50 15.01
N GLY A 39 -13.91 7.64 14.00
CA GLY A 39 -14.82 7.47 12.86
C GLY A 39 -14.79 8.61 11.82
N LYS A 40 -13.97 9.64 12.01
CA LYS A 40 -13.79 10.74 11.06
C LYS A 40 -12.51 10.54 10.25
N GLN A 41 -12.60 10.70 8.94
CA GLN A 41 -11.44 10.68 8.05
C GLN A 41 -10.48 11.83 8.41
N VAL A 42 -9.20 11.51 8.56
CA VAL A 42 -8.12 12.48 8.86
C VAL A 42 -7.22 12.66 7.65
N VAL A 43 -6.83 11.56 7.00
CA VAL A 43 -6.05 11.58 5.76
C VAL A 43 -6.52 10.45 4.84
N GLU A 44 -6.36 10.67 3.54
CA GLU A 44 -6.61 9.68 2.50
C GLU A 44 -5.43 9.67 1.53
N LYS A 45 -4.98 8.46 1.19
CA LYS A 45 -4.04 8.22 0.11
C LYS A 45 -4.77 7.47 -1.00
N VAL A 46 -4.65 7.98 -2.23
CA VAL A 46 -5.25 7.37 -3.42
C VAL A 46 -4.14 6.98 -4.38
N GLU A 47 -4.06 5.70 -4.74
CA GLU A 47 -3.02 5.14 -5.60
C GLU A 47 -3.67 4.41 -6.78
N THR A 48 -3.27 4.77 -8.00
CA THR A 48 -3.76 4.15 -9.23
C THR A 48 -2.70 3.20 -9.76
N GLU A 49 -3.07 1.93 -9.91
CA GLU A 49 -2.16 0.87 -10.36
C GLU A 49 -2.62 0.28 -11.69
N TYR A 50 -1.62 -0.01 -12.52
CA TYR A 50 -1.80 -0.64 -13.82
C TYR A 50 -1.40 -2.10 -13.74
N ALA A 51 -2.19 -2.95 -14.39
CA ALA A 51 -1.94 -4.38 -14.45
C ALA A 51 -0.60 -4.72 -15.11
N ARG A 52 0.10 -5.72 -14.57
CA ARG A 52 1.23 -6.41 -15.21
C ARG A 52 0.89 -7.88 -15.39
N PHE A 53 1.02 -8.41 -16.60
CA PHE A 53 0.74 -9.82 -16.85
C PHE A 53 1.92 -10.70 -16.42
N GLU A 54 1.72 -11.52 -15.40
CA GLU A 54 2.72 -12.42 -14.82
C GLU A 54 2.08 -13.78 -14.52
N ASN A 55 2.70 -14.89 -14.93
CA ASN A 55 2.25 -16.25 -14.64
C ASN A 55 0.76 -16.54 -14.95
N GLY A 56 0.25 -15.97 -16.05
CA GLY A 56 -1.15 -16.16 -16.47
C GLY A 56 -2.18 -15.27 -15.75
N ARG A 57 -1.73 -14.33 -14.91
CA ARG A 57 -2.60 -13.40 -14.16
C ARG A 57 -2.14 -11.97 -14.32
N TYR A 58 -3.03 -11.02 -14.08
CA TYR A 58 -2.71 -9.60 -13.98
C TYR A 58 -2.42 -9.24 -12.54
N VAL A 59 -1.22 -8.73 -12.28
CA VAL A 59 -0.71 -8.39 -10.96
C VAL A 59 -0.60 -6.87 -10.82
N PHE A 60 -0.96 -6.35 -9.65
CA PHE A 60 -0.88 -4.93 -9.27
C PHE A 60 -0.01 -4.83 -8.02
N ARG A 61 0.95 -3.91 -7.99
CA ARG A 61 1.89 -3.78 -6.86
C ARG A 61 2.10 -2.33 -6.47
N ILE A 62 1.55 -1.97 -5.31
CA ILE A 62 1.94 -0.75 -4.60
C ILE A 62 3.17 -1.13 -3.76
N HIS A 63 4.35 -0.70 -4.18
CA HIS A 63 5.61 -1.15 -3.58
C HIS A 63 6.29 -0.04 -2.81
N ARG A 64 6.56 -0.29 -1.51
CA ARG A 64 7.23 0.66 -0.59
C ARG A 64 6.60 2.05 -0.65
N SER A 65 5.29 2.09 -0.55
CA SER A 65 4.50 3.31 -0.48
C SER A 65 4.67 3.96 0.90
N PRO A 66 5.12 5.23 0.99
CA PRO A 66 5.37 5.91 2.27
C PRO A 66 4.08 6.34 2.99
#